data_AF-A0A372JSM1-F1
#
_entry.id   AF-A0A372JSM1-F1
#
_cell.length_a   1.000
_cell.length_b   1.000
_cell.length_c   1.000
_cell.angle_alpha   90.00
_cell.angle_beta   90.00
_cell.angle_gamma   90.00
#
_symmetry.space_group_name_H-M   'P 1'
#
loop_
_entity.id
_entity.type
_entity.pdbx_description
1 polymer ?
#
loop_
_entity_poly.entity_id
_entity_poly.type
_entity_poly.pdbx_seq_one_letter_code
_entity_poly.pdbx_strand_id
1 'polypeptide(L)'
;MDEAELSGMSWRSEVRKRPTAEQDRDALARLIEYDADPFEVELYELATDPRTLLVDRAQRRHAGQHERHVRRLKSRGQRPRM
;
A
#
# COMPACT_ATOMS: atom_id res chain seq x y z
N MET A 1 -5.54 -23.53 -0.85
CA MET A 1 -5.36 -22.10 -1.18
C MET A 1 -5.19 -22.04 -2.68
N ASP A 2 -6.08 -21.35 -3.37
CA ASP A 2 -5.97 -21.22 -4.82
C ASP A 2 -4.92 -20.14 -5.20
N GLU A 3 -4.56 -20.09 -6.48
CA GLU A 3 -3.55 -19.16 -7.00
C GLU A 3 -3.95 -17.69 -6.78
N ALA A 4 -5.23 -17.37 -6.91
CA ALA A 4 -5.75 -16.02 -6.71
C ALA A 4 -5.61 -15.58 -5.24
N GLU A 5 -5.83 -16.49 -4.30
CA GLU A 5 -5.68 -16.24 -2.88
C GLU A 5 -4.20 -16.03 -2.50
N LEU A 6 -3.29 -16.84 -3.04
CA LEU A 6 -1.83 -16.69 -2.85
C LEU A 6 -1.32 -15.36 -3.44
N SER A 7 -1.73 -15.03 -4.67
CA SER A 7 -1.41 -13.76 -5.32
C SER A 7 -1.94 -12.57 -4.50
N GLY A 8 -3.19 -12.66 -4.04
CA GLY A 8 -3.79 -11.64 -3.19
C GLY A 8 -3.06 -11.46 -1.84
N MET A 9 -2.58 -12.55 -1.24
CA MET A 9 -1.78 -12.48 -0.01
C MET A 9 -0.44 -11.79 -0.25
N SER A 10 0.25 -12.14 -1.35
CA SER A 10 1.51 -11.51 -1.75
C SER A 10 1.33 -10.01 -1.95
N TRP A 11 0.33 -9.63 -2.76
CA TRP A 11 0.01 -8.23 -3.04
C TRP A 11 -0.30 -7.42 -1.77
N ARG A 12 -1.13 -7.96 -0.86
CA ARG A 12 -1.44 -7.28 0.41
C ARG A 12 -0.22 -7.11 1.31
N SER A 13 0.67 -8.10 1.33
CA SER A 13 1.94 -8.02 2.06
C SER A 13 2.85 -6.94 1.47
N GLU A 14 2.93 -6.86 0.15
CA GLU A 14 3.74 -5.87 -0.56
C GLU A 14 3.23 -4.44 -0.35
N VAL A 15 1.92 -4.21 -0.53
CA VAL A 15 1.26 -2.90 -0.28
C VAL A 15 1.53 -2.38 1.14
N ARG A 16 1.72 -3.28 2.11
CA ARG A 16 2.05 -2.89 3.48
C ARG A 16 3.51 -2.47 3.65
N LYS A 17 4.44 -3.14 2.95
CA LYS A 17 5.89 -2.97 3.11
C LYS A 17 6.44 -1.80 2.28
N ARG A 18 5.85 -1.53 1.12
CA ARG A 18 6.33 -0.46 0.22
C ARG A 18 6.11 0.93 0.84
N PRO A 19 6.93 1.93 0.49
CA PRO A 19 6.71 3.35 0.82
C PRO A 19 5.34 3.86 0.34
N THR A 20 4.75 4.84 1.04
CA THR A 20 3.50 5.47 0.57
C THR A 20 3.78 6.38 -0.62
N ALA A 21 2.75 6.62 -1.44
CA ALA A 21 2.87 7.56 -2.55
C ALA A 21 3.26 8.98 -2.06
N GLU A 22 2.84 9.38 -0.85
CA GLU A 22 3.31 10.63 -0.24
C GLU A 22 4.79 10.59 0.15
N GLN A 23 5.28 9.45 0.67
CA GLN A 23 6.70 9.30 1.00
C GLN A 23 7.57 9.35 -0.26
N ASP A 24 7.12 8.70 -1.33
CA ASP A 24 7.79 8.75 -2.64
C ASP A 24 7.79 10.17 -3.18
N ARG A 25 6.64 10.87 -3.14
CA ARG A 25 6.54 12.29 -3.50
C ARG A 25 7.52 13.16 -2.72
N ASP A 26 7.58 13.01 -1.40
CA ASP A 26 8.46 13.81 -0.55
C ASP A 26 9.95 13.49 -0.80
N ALA A 27 10.27 12.24 -1.16
CA ALA A 27 11.62 11.84 -1.56
C ALA A 27 12.00 12.45 -2.91
N LEU A 28 11.12 12.36 -3.90
CA LEU A 28 11.32 12.92 -5.23
C LEU A 28 11.45 14.45 -5.19
N ALA A 29 10.68 15.14 -4.36
CA ALA A 29 10.81 16.58 -4.16
C ALA A 29 12.24 16.99 -3.75
N ARG A 30 12.87 16.21 -2.87
CA ARG A 30 14.25 16.45 -2.41
C ARG A 30 15.29 16.13 -3.49
N LEU A 31 15.04 15.13 -4.33
CA LEU A 31 15.93 14.79 -5.44
C LEU A 31 15.89 15.88 -6.52
N ILE A 32 14.69 16.31 -6.90
CA ILE A 32 14.47 17.39 -7.90
C ILE A 32 15.08 18.72 -7.45
N GLU A 33 15.05 19.02 -6.15
CA GLU A 33 15.71 20.21 -5.60
C GLU A 33 17.23 20.16 -5.78
N TYR A 34 17.83 18.98 -5.73
CA TYR A 34 19.27 18.78 -5.92
C TYR A 34 19.67 18.72 -7.40
N ASP A 35 18.92 17.95 -8.19
CA ASP A 35 19.08 17.85 -9.65
C ASP A 35 17.72 17.56 -10.27
N ALA A 36 17.32 18.39 -11.23
CA ALA A 36 16.01 18.30 -11.86
C ALA A 36 16.04 17.31 -13.03
N ASP A 37 16.36 16.04 -12.74
CA ASP A 37 16.33 14.98 -13.73
C ASP A 37 14.91 14.83 -14.30
N PRO A 38 14.72 14.85 -15.64
CA PRO A 38 13.39 14.80 -16.23
C PRO A 38 12.56 13.58 -15.84
N PHE A 39 13.19 12.42 -15.63
CA PHE A 39 12.48 11.20 -15.24
C PHE A 39 11.99 11.29 -13.79
N GLU A 40 12.80 11.84 -12.89
CA GLU A 40 12.39 12.07 -11.50
C GLU A 40 11.27 13.11 -11.39
N VAL A 41 11.28 14.14 -12.25
CA VAL A 41 10.19 15.12 -12.37
C VAL A 41 8.88 14.45 -12.79
N GLU A 42 8.89 13.59 -13.82
CA GLU A 42 7.69 12.85 -14.24
C GLU A 42 7.15 11.95 -13.12
N LEU A 43 8.04 11.27 -12.38
CA LEU A 43 7.65 10.45 -11.23
C LEU A 43 7.05 11.30 -10.10
N TYR A 44 7.59 12.49 -9.86
CA TYR A 44 7.08 13.41 -8.85
C TYR A 44 5.69 13.92 -9.21
N GLU A 45 5.46 14.27 -10.47
CA GLU A 45 4.14 14.68 -10.97
C GLU A 45 3.12 13.56 -10.79
N LEU A 46 3.49 12.31 -11.13
CA LEU A 46 2.64 11.15 -10.93
C LEU A 46 2.34 10.89 -9.45
N ALA A 47 3.33 11.04 -8.57
CA ALA A 47 3.17 10.88 -7.13
C ALA A 47 2.37 12.03 -6.49
N THR A 48 2.31 13.18 -7.16
CA THR A 48 1.54 14.36 -6.76
C THR A 48 0.08 14.28 -7.25
N ASP A 49 -0.21 13.50 -8.29
CA ASP A 49 -1.57 13.29 -8.79
C ASP A 49 -2.53 12.85 -7.65
N PRO A 50 -3.59 13.64 -7.36
CA PRO A 50 -4.58 13.30 -6.35
C PRO A 50 -5.18 11.91 -6.53
N ARG A 51 -5.32 11.44 -7.78
CA ARG A 51 -5.84 10.11 -8.06
C ARG A 51 -4.86 9.02 -7.64
N THR A 52 -3.56 9.17 -7.90
CA THR A 52 -2.52 8.27 -7.42
C THR A 52 -2.55 8.15 -5.89
N LEU A 53 -2.61 9.29 -5.18
CA LEU A 53 -2.68 9.32 -3.72
C LEU A 53 -3.93 8.62 -3.18
N LEU A 54 -5.09 8.85 -3.82
CA LEU A 54 -6.35 8.23 -3.42
C LEU A 54 -6.31 6.71 -3.60
N VAL A 55 -5.73 6.23 -4.70
CA VAL A 55 -5.59 4.80 -4.99
C VAL A 55 -4.66 4.13 -3.98
N ASP A 56 -3.48 4.70 -3.69
CA ASP A 56 -2.55 4.10 -2.72
C ASP A 56 -3.19 3.99 -1.32
N ARG A 57 -3.85 5.05 -0.85
CA ARG A 57 -4.60 5.04 0.42
C ARG A 57 -5.69 3.99 0.44
N ALA A 58 -6.45 3.86 -0.65
CA ALA A 58 -7.52 2.86 -0.77
C ALA A 58 -6.97 1.43 -0.71
N GLN A 59 -5.88 1.16 -1.44
CA GLN A 59 -5.20 -0.14 -1.44
C GLN A 59 -4.71 -0.52 -0.04
N ARG A 60 -4.03 0.40 0.64
CA ARG A 60 -3.54 0.20 2.02
C ARG A 60 -4.68 -0.03 3.00
N ARG A 61 -5.75 0.76 2.90
CA ARG A 61 -6.95 0.60 3.73
C ARG A 61 -7.57 -0.79 3.51
N HIS A 62 -7.71 -1.21 2.26
CA HIS A 62 -8.24 -2.52 1.91
C HIS A 62 -7.38 -3.66 2.48
N ALA A 63 -6.05 -3.60 2.30
CA ALA A 63 -5.12 -4.57 2.85
C ALA A 63 -5.22 -4.65 4.40
N GLY A 64 -5.28 -3.50 5.07
CA GLY A 64 -5.42 -3.45 6.54
C GLY A 64 -6.79 -3.96 7.04
N GLN A 65 -7.88 -3.70 6.30
CA GLN A 65 -9.19 -4.25 6.65
C GLN A 65 -9.22 -5.78 6.52
N HIS A 66 -8.64 -6.32 5.46
CA HIS A 66 -8.53 -7.76 5.27
C HIS A 66 -7.76 -8.41 6.43
N GLU A 67 -6.62 -7.83 6.83
CA GLU A 67 -5.84 -8.35 7.96
C GLU A 67 -6.65 -8.35 9.27
N ARG A 68 -7.37 -7.26 9.57
CA ARG A 68 -8.26 -7.21 10.73
C ARG A 68 -9.36 -8.27 10.65
N HIS A 69 -9.93 -8.50 9.48
CA HIS A 69 -10.93 -9.54 9.26
C HIS A 69 -10.36 -10.93 9.54
N VAL A 70 -9.19 -11.26 8.99
CA VAL A 70 -8.50 -12.54 9.22
C VAL A 70 -8.19 -12.74 10.72
N ARG A 71 -7.70 -11.70 11.42
CA ARG A 71 -7.48 -11.78 12.88
C ARG A 71 -8.77 -12.06 13.65
N ARG A 72 -9.89 -11.41 13.29
CA ARG A 72 -11.19 -11.65 13.92
C ARG A 72 -11.70 -13.07 13.72
N LEU A 73 -11.48 -13.66 12.54
CA LEU A 73 -11.85 -15.04 12.27
C LEU A 73 -11.02 -16.00 13.15
N LYS A 74 -9.70 -15.80 13.23
CA LYS A 74 -8.83 -16.58 14.11
C LYS A 74 -9.26 -16.49 15.57
N SER A 75 -9.56 -15.29 16.07
CA SER A 75 -10.02 -15.11 17.45
C SER A 75 -11.38 -15.74 17.72
N ARG A 76 -12.27 -15.80 16.73
CA ARG A 76 -13.59 -16.45 16.86
C ARG A 76 -13.47 -17.98 16.89
N GLY A 77 -12.55 -18.55 16.10
CA GLY A 77 -12.27 -19.99 16.14
C GLY A 77 -11.55 -20.45 17.42
N GLN A 78 -10.85 -19.54 18.09
CA GLN A 78 -10.16 -19.81 19.36
C GLN A 78 -11.02 -19.60 20.61
N ARG A 79 -12.22 -19.03 20.50
CA ARG A 79 -13.15 -18.96 21.62
C ARG A 79 -13.73 -20.37 21.85
N PRO A 80 -13.49 -21.02 23.01
CA PRO A 80 -14.22 -22.23 23.34
C PRO A 80 -15.71 -21.88 23.33
N ARG A 81 -16.52 -22.70 22.66
CA ARG A 81 -17.96 -22.69 22.89
C ARG A 81 -18.15 -23.07 24.36
N MET A 82 -18.35 -22.07 25.23
CA MET A 82 -18.94 -22.28 26.55
C MET A 82 -20.40 -22.61 26.38
#